data_AF-A0A7K9BQL9-F1
#
_entry.id   AF-A0A7K9BQL9-F1
#
_cell.length_a   1.000
_cell.length_b   1.000
_cell.length_c   1.000
_cell.angle_alpha   90.00
_cell.angle_beta   90.00
_cell.angle_gamma   90.00
#
_symmetry.space_group_name_H-M   'P 1'
#
loop_
_entity.id
_entity.type
_entity.pdbx_description
1 polymer ?
#
loop_
_entity_poly.entity_id
_entity_poly.type
_entity_poly.pdbx_seq_one_letter_code
_entity_poly.pdbx_strand_id
1 'polypeptide(L)'
;ACSCHPLGSAALPLSPRTFCDPSSGACPCKPGVAGPRGHRCLPGYWGLGPQGCRPCPCARHCHPRTGDCRARSSEPAWQDAAPPLQAALNESEPAWGWEEEQSWEEEQGFSALRHSGKCECKEQGLGHPKVFCGMKYTYVIKAKILSAHDKGSHAEVNVKVKKVLKATKLKILRGKRTLYPESWTNRGCTCPILNPGLEYLVAGHEDVGTGRLVVNMKSFVHQWKSALGRKVLEILKRGCH
;
A
#
# COMPACT_ATOMS: atom_id res chain seq x y z
N ALA A 1 23.88 -9.38 28.45
CA ALA A 1 22.65 -9.55 29.26
C ALA A 1 21.43 -9.25 28.39
N CYS A 2 20.38 -10.06 28.51
CA CYS A 2 19.13 -9.90 27.78
C CYS A 2 18.30 -8.75 28.39
N SER A 3 17.94 -7.73 27.61
CA SER A 3 17.16 -6.59 28.13
C SER A 3 16.07 -6.19 27.13
N CYS A 4 15.16 -7.13 26.87
CA CYS A 4 14.04 -6.95 25.96
C CYS A 4 12.95 -6.06 26.55
N HIS A 5 12.33 -5.22 25.72
CA HIS A 5 11.25 -4.34 26.13
C HIS A 5 9.93 -5.12 26.19
N PRO A 6 9.22 -5.16 27.33
CA PRO A 6 8.07 -6.05 27.53
C PRO A 6 6.90 -5.75 26.57
N LEU A 7 6.71 -4.47 26.20
CA LEU A 7 5.68 -4.10 25.22
C LEU A 7 6.09 -4.42 23.79
N GLY A 8 7.38 -4.35 23.47
CA GLY A 8 7.85 -4.43 22.09
C GLY A 8 8.41 -5.78 21.67
N SER A 9 8.71 -6.65 22.63
CA SER A 9 9.23 -7.98 22.36
C SER A 9 8.14 -9.05 22.45
N ALA A 10 8.15 -9.96 21.48
CA ALA A 10 7.18 -11.05 21.40
C ALA A 10 7.57 -12.21 22.33
N ALA A 11 6.57 -12.87 22.93
CA ALA A 11 6.77 -14.18 23.53
C ALA A 11 6.86 -15.23 22.40
N LEU A 12 7.71 -16.23 22.56
CA LEU A 12 7.77 -17.33 21.58
C LEU A 12 6.62 -18.30 21.83
N PRO A 13 6.12 -19.02 20.81
CA PRO A 13 5.02 -19.98 20.95
C PRO A 13 5.30 -21.09 21.98
N LEU A 14 6.58 -21.34 22.24
CA LEU A 14 7.08 -22.41 23.10
C LEU A 14 7.35 -21.96 24.54
N SER A 15 7.26 -20.66 24.86
CA SER A 15 7.46 -20.15 26.22
C SER A 15 6.83 -18.78 26.45
N PRO A 16 6.16 -18.54 27.59
CA PRO A 16 5.65 -17.22 27.95
C PRO A 16 6.77 -16.21 28.29
N ARG A 17 8.04 -16.65 28.34
CA ARG A 17 9.19 -15.77 28.54
C ARG A 17 9.73 -15.26 27.20
N THR A 18 10.10 -13.99 27.20
CA THR A 18 10.83 -13.37 26.09
C THR A 18 12.28 -13.87 26.09
N PHE A 19 12.66 -14.64 25.07
CA PHE A 19 14.04 -15.05 24.82
C PHE A 19 14.73 -14.06 23.90
N CYS A 20 16.03 -13.82 24.09
CA CYS A 20 16.85 -13.13 23.10
C CYS A 20 17.96 -14.05 22.61
N ASP A 21 18.48 -13.74 21.43
CA ASP A 21 19.62 -14.43 20.85
C ASP A 21 20.83 -14.33 21.80
N PRO A 22 21.44 -15.46 22.22
CA PRO A 22 22.55 -15.47 23.16
C PRO A 22 23.85 -14.90 22.58
N SER A 23 24.00 -14.87 21.25
CA SER A 23 25.18 -14.36 20.56
C SER A 23 25.07 -12.87 20.21
N SER A 24 23.88 -12.41 19.82
CA SER A 24 23.65 -11.02 19.39
C SER A 24 22.91 -10.15 20.42
N GLY A 25 22.27 -10.77 21.42
CA GLY A 25 21.42 -10.09 22.40
C GLY A 25 20.10 -9.56 21.81
N ALA A 26 19.76 -9.94 20.58
CA ALA A 26 18.59 -9.44 19.87
C ALA A 26 17.29 -10.11 20.34
N CYS A 27 16.25 -9.31 20.55
CA CYS A 27 14.94 -9.78 20.98
C CYS A 27 13.97 -9.97 19.81
N PRO A 28 13.11 -11.01 19.83
CA PRO A 28 12.01 -11.16 18.88
C PRO A 28 11.06 -9.98 19.08
N CYS A 29 10.77 -9.24 18.02
CA CYS A 29 9.98 -8.02 18.07
C CYS A 29 8.52 -8.28 17.65
N LYS A 30 7.59 -7.58 18.30
CA LYS A 30 6.18 -7.53 17.88
C LYS A 30 6.03 -6.70 16.59
N PRO A 31 4.87 -6.80 15.89
CA PRO A 31 4.64 -6.03 14.67
C PRO A 31 4.90 -4.53 14.83
N GLY A 32 5.56 -3.92 13.84
CA GLY A 32 5.87 -2.50 13.84
C GLY A 32 6.99 -2.06 14.79
N VAL A 33 7.62 -2.97 15.55
CA VAL A 33 8.68 -2.67 16.52
C VAL A 33 10.06 -2.96 15.94
N ALA A 34 11.03 -2.13 16.29
CA ALA A 34 12.42 -2.21 15.84
C ALA A 34 13.43 -2.07 16.98
N GLY A 35 14.68 -2.36 16.64
CA GLY A 35 15.85 -2.23 17.51
C GLY A 35 16.17 -3.52 18.28
N PRO A 36 17.42 -3.67 18.74
CA PRO A 36 17.91 -4.92 19.36
C PRO A 36 17.16 -5.32 20.63
N ARG A 37 16.54 -4.33 21.30
CA ARG A 37 15.74 -4.50 22.52
C ARG A 37 14.23 -4.31 22.32
N GLY A 38 13.77 -4.04 21.10
CA GLY A 38 12.35 -3.79 20.81
C GLY A 38 11.77 -2.52 21.47
N HIS A 39 12.56 -1.46 21.63
CA HIS A 39 12.16 -0.24 22.36
C HIS A 39 11.66 0.90 21.47
N ARG A 40 11.71 0.74 20.14
CA ARG A 40 11.36 1.79 19.18
C ARG A 40 10.42 1.25 18.11
N CYS A 41 9.62 2.10 17.51
CA CYS A 41 8.83 1.72 16.35
C CYS A 41 9.68 1.76 15.07
N LEU A 42 9.32 0.94 14.09
CA LEU A 42 9.81 1.06 12.72
C LEU A 42 9.42 2.43 12.14
N PRO A 43 10.19 2.98 11.20
CA PRO A 43 9.75 4.14 10.43
C PRO A 43 8.37 3.89 9.81
N GLY A 44 7.45 4.83 9.98
CA GLY A 44 6.06 4.66 9.56
C GLY A 44 5.15 3.98 10.60
N TYR A 45 5.64 3.78 11.83
CA TYR A 45 4.87 3.28 12.97
C TYR A 45 5.08 4.17 14.22
N TRP A 46 4.13 4.17 15.13
CA TRP A 46 4.09 4.98 16.35
C TRP A 46 3.39 4.25 17.49
N GLY A 47 3.53 4.77 18.71
CA GLY A 47 2.73 4.34 19.85
C GLY A 47 2.99 2.90 20.26
N LEU A 48 4.19 2.61 20.79
CA LEU A 48 4.57 1.30 21.30
C LEU A 48 3.58 0.85 22.41
N GLY A 49 2.84 -0.21 22.14
CA GLY A 49 1.82 -0.74 23.05
C GLY A 49 1.85 -2.26 23.17
N PRO A 50 0.85 -2.86 23.85
CA PRO A 50 0.79 -4.31 24.10
C PRO A 50 0.82 -5.16 22.83
N GLN A 51 0.28 -4.64 21.73
CA GLN A 51 0.22 -5.32 20.42
C GLN A 51 1.41 -4.97 19.50
N GLY A 52 2.41 -4.22 19.99
CA GLY A 52 3.48 -3.65 19.17
C GLY A 52 3.21 -2.18 18.82
N CYS A 53 3.75 -1.70 17.70
CA CYS A 53 3.53 -0.32 17.26
C CYS A 53 2.40 -0.23 16.24
N ARG A 54 1.64 0.86 16.31
CA ARG A 54 0.57 1.18 15.38
C ARG A 54 1.13 1.85 14.14
N PRO A 55 0.54 1.65 12.96
CA PRO A 55 1.00 2.33 11.77
C PRO A 55 0.67 3.83 11.78
N CYS A 56 1.52 4.64 11.14
CA CYS A 56 1.27 6.06 10.95
C CYS A 56 -0.03 6.30 10.15
N PRO A 57 -0.85 7.27 10.58
CA PRO A 57 -2.06 7.64 9.85
C PRO A 57 -1.78 8.44 8.56
N CYS A 58 -0.54 8.92 8.35
CA CYS A 58 -0.14 9.69 7.17
C CYS A 58 0.95 9.02 6.33
N ALA A 59 0.97 9.36 5.03
CA ALA A 59 1.82 8.75 4.02
C ALA A 59 3.33 9.09 4.11
N ARG A 60 3.75 10.06 4.93
CA ARG A 60 5.06 10.73 4.79
C ARG A 60 5.88 10.90 6.08
N HIS A 61 5.57 10.17 7.15
CA HIS A 61 6.14 10.19 8.52
C HIS A 61 5.21 10.83 9.55
N CYS A 62 5.07 10.17 10.70
CA CYS A 62 4.35 10.63 11.87
C CYS A 62 5.25 10.64 13.11
N HIS A 63 4.84 11.36 14.15
CA HIS A 63 5.57 11.40 15.40
C HIS A 63 5.59 10.02 16.08
N PRO A 64 6.76 9.49 16.51
CA PRO A 64 6.91 8.08 16.90
C PRO A 64 6.18 7.68 18.19
N ARG A 65 5.73 8.64 19.00
CA ARG A 65 4.95 8.36 20.22
C ARG A 65 3.47 8.70 20.10
N THR A 66 3.14 9.79 19.40
CA THR A 66 1.78 10.34 19.36
C THR A 66 1.05 10.05 18.05
N GLY A 67 1.79 9.68 16.99
CA GLY A 67 1.19 9.46 15.67
C GLY A 67 0.86 10.74 14.91
N ASP A 68 1.25 11.90 15.44
CA ASP A 68 0.95 13.19 14.83
C ASP A 68 1.61 13.34 13.48
N CYS A 69 0.82 13.76 12.50
CA CYS A 69 1.27 13.95 11.14
C CYS A 69 1.66 15.40 10.95
N ARG A 70 2.96 15.65 10.73
CA ARG A 70 3.40 16.98 10.35
C ARG A 70 3.00 17.22 8.89
N ALA A 71 1.87 17.88 8.68
CA ALA A 71 1.62 18.57 7.43
C ALA A 71 2.75 19.60 7.28
N ARG A 72 3.48 19.55 6.17
CA ARG A 72 4.33 20.68 5.78
C ARG A 72 3.36 21.81 5.44
N SER A 73 3.08 22.66 6.41
CA SER A 73 2.63 24.02 6.17
C SER A 73 3.78 24.72 5.45
N SER A 74 3.87 24.54 4.14
CA SER A 74 4.51 25.54 3.32
C SER A 74 3.49 26.65 3.13
N GLU A 75 3.47 27.60 4.05
CA GLU A 75 3.20 28.99 3.69
C GLU A 75 3.99 29.90 4.63
N PRO A 76 4.66 30.92 4.08
CA PRO A 76 5.55 31.82 4.82
C PRO A 76 4.73 32.74 5.72
N ALA A 77 5.31 33.06 6.88
CA ALA A 77 4.78 34.06 7.78
C ALA A 77 4.69 35.42 7.07
N TRP A 78 3.50 35.82 6.67
CA TRP A 78 3.17 37.23 6.53
C TRP A 78 2.67 37.74 7.87
N GLN A 79 3.46 38.65 8.42
CA GLN A 79 3.10 39.52 9.53
C GLN A 79 1.88 40.34 9.10
N ASP A 80 0.81 40.33 9.89
CA ASP A 80 0.24 41.52 10.54
C ASP A 80 -1.23 41.33 10.97
N ALA A 81 -1.43 41.62 12.26
CA ALA A 81 -2.59 42.22 12.93
C ALA A 81 -4.03 41.76 12.58
N ALA A 82 -4.68 41.05 13.52
CA ALA A 82 -5.73 41.59 14.41
C ALA A 82 -6.33 40.47 15.30
N PRO A 83 -6.66 40.72 16.59
CA PRO A 83 -7.25 39.72 17.48
C PRO A 83 -8.78 39.72 17.40
N PRO A 84 -9.47 38.58 17.59
CA PRO A 84 -10.87 38.59 17.95
C PRO A 84 -11.04 38.67 19.47
N LEU A 85 -11.78 39.67 19.92
CA LEU A 85 -12.42 39.74 21.23
C LEU A 85 -13.36 38.55 21.46
N GLN A 86 -13.32 38.04 22.70
CA GLN A 86 -14.39 37.48 23.55
C GLN A 86 -15.51 36.61 22.95
N ALA A 87 -15.67 35.41 23.52
CA ALA A 87 -16.74 35.06 24.47
C ALA A 87 -16.73 33.54 24.66
N ALA A 88 -16.30 33.06 25.83
CA ALA A 88 -17.19 32.71 26.94
C ALA A 88 -18.01 31.43 26.66
N LEU A 89 -17.58 30.38 27.37
CA LEU A 89 -18.29 29.19 27.82
C LEU A 89 -19.82 29.33 27.83
N ASN A 90 -20.52 28.32 27.32
CA ASN A 90 -21.57 27.68 28.11
C ASN A 90 -21.94 26.30 27.57
N GLU A 91 -21.94 25.34 28.49
CA GLU A 91 -22.46 23.98 28.31
C GLU A 91 -23.99 23.99 28.35
N SER A 92 -24.61 23.19 27.48
CA SER A 92 -25.88 22.50 27.73
C SER A 92 -26.13 21.51 26.58
N GLU A 93 -26.18 20.21 26.90
CA GLU A 93 -26.55 19.14 25.97
C GLU A 93 -28.00 19.25 25.48
N PRO A 94 -28.38 18.49 24.43
CA PRO A 94 -28.99 17.20 24.73
C PRO A 94 -28.49 16.03 23.86
N ALA A 95 -28.33 14.91 24.56
CA ALA A 95 -28.32 13.52 24.12
C ALA A 95 -29.02 13.23 22.78
N TRP A 96 -28.26 12.77 21.79
CA TRP A 96 -28.74 11.87 20.76
C TRP A 96 -27.91 10.59 20.81
N GLY A 97 -28.56 9.55 21.32
CA GLY A 97 -28.02 8.20 21.39
C GLY A 97 -27.79 7.62 20.00
N TRP A 98 -26.61 7.03 19.85
CA TRP A 98 -26.27 6.03 18.86
C TRP A 98 -25.24 5.10 19.50
N GLU A 99 -25.76 4.23 20.35
CA GLU A 99 -25.20 2.89 20.46
C GLU A 99 -25.63 2.13 19.20
N GLU A 100 -24.73 1.29 18.67
CA GLU A 100 -24.94 0.36 17.55
C GLU A 100 -24.60 0.87 16.13
N GLU A 101 -23.30 1.03 15.86
CA GLU A 101 -22.69 0.47 14.65
C GLU A 101 -21.23 0.04 14.94
N GLN A 102 -21.08 -1.00 15.76
CA GLN A 102 -19.89 -1.84 15.78
C GLN A 102 -19.90 -2.68 14.50
N SER A 103 -18.92 -2.52 13.60
CA SER A 103 -18.46 -3.61 12.71
C SER A 103 -17.42 -3.11 11.67
N TRP A 104 -16.13 -3.23 12.02
CA TRP A 104 -14.99 -3.50 11.11
C TRP A 104 -14.59 -2.44 10.05
N GLU A 105 -13.76 -1.48 10.44
CA GLU A 105 -12.79 -0.80 9.54
C GLU A 105 -11.34 -1.38 9.66
N GLU A 106 -11.20 -2.62 10.15
CA GLU A 106 -9.89 -3.29 10.33
C GLU A 106 -9.25 -3.84 9.03
N GLU A 107 -9.86 -3.68 7.86
CA GLU A 107 -9.26 -4.11 6.57
C GLU A 107 -8.51 -2.98 5.83
N GLN A 108 -7.75 -2.13 6.54
CA GLN A 108 -6.87 -1.16 5.87
C GLN A 108 -5.67 -1.87 5.24
N GLY A 109 -5.89 -2.25 3.98
CA GLY A 109 -5.09 -3.12 3.15
C GLY A 109 -3.60 -2.80 3.09
N PHE A 110 -2.83 -3.88 3.04
CA PHE A 110 -1.41 -3.92 2.79
C PHE A 110 -1.08 -3.33 1.41
N SER A 111 -0.87 -2.02 1.41
CA SER A 111 -0.07 -1.34 0.40
C SER A 111 1.39 -1.74 0.58
N ALA A 112 2.12 -1.98 -0.51
CA ALA A 112 3.57 -2.22 -0.52
C ALA A 112 4.42 -1.09 0.15
N LEU A 113 3.78 -0.01 0.63
CA LEU A 113 4.39 0.98 1.54
C LEU A 113 4.85 0.42 2.89
N ARG A 114 4.25 -0.68 3.41
CA ARG A 114 4.58 -1.18 4.77
C ARG A 114 5.58 -2.34 4.80
N HIS A 115 5.91 -2.92 3.65
CA HIS A 115 6.93 -3.98 3.47
C HIS A 115 7.97 -3.63 2.40
N SER A 116 8.28 -2.34 2.20
CA SER A 116 9.32 -1.93 1.25
C SER A 116 10.75 -2.31 1.68
N GLY A 117 10.91 -3.01 2.82
CA GLY A 117 12.16 -3.65 3.18
C GLY A 117 12.43 -4.87 2.29
N LYS A 118 12.97 -4.64 1.09
CA LYS A 118 13.58 -5.63 0.16
C LYS A 118 12.67 -6.37 -0.85
N CYS A 119 11.56 -5.81 -1.34
CA CYS A 119 10.93 -6.36 -2.55
C CYS A 119 11.70 -5.86 -3.79
N GLU A 120 12.61 -6.65 -4.35
CA GLU A 120 13.31 -6.33 -5.60
C GLU A 120 12.58 -6.96 -6.78
N CYS A 121 11.70 -6.21 -7.44
CA CYS A 121 11.06 -6.64 -8.68
C CYS A 121 11.81 -6.05 -9.88
N LYS A 122 12.14 -6.90 -10.85
CA LYS A 122 12.71 -6.44 -12.12
C LYS A 122 11.60 -5.86 -12.99
N GLU A 123 11.59 -4.54 -13.15
CA GLU A 123 10.63 -3.87 -14.02
C GLU A 123 10.90 -4.20 -15.49
N GLN A 124 9.85 -4.55 -16.23
CA GLN A 124 9.96 -4.80 -17.66
C GLN A 124 9.99 -3.47 -18.42
N GLY A 125 11.12 -3.08 -18.99
CA GLY A 125 11.24 -1.84 -19.77
C GLY A 125 10.38 -1.84 -21.04
N LEU A 126 9.99 -0.65 -21.51
CA LEU A 126 9.31 -0.52 -22.80
C LEU A 126 10.33 -0.72 -23.92
N GLY A 127 10.51 -1.97 -24.35
CA GLY A 127 11.39 -2.35 -25.44
C GLY A 127 10.86 -1.98 -26.83
N HIS A 128 11.45 -2.59 -27.86
CA HIS A 128 11.05 -2.38 -29.25
C HIS A 128 9.55 -2.76 -29.46
N PRO A 129 8.78 -2.03 -30.30
CA PRO A 129 7.35 -2.30 -30.51
C PRO A 129 7.00 -3.77 -30.81
N LYS A 130 7.82 -4.43 -31.65
CA LYS A 130 7.67 -5.87 -31.97
C LYS A 130 7.72 -6.77 -30.73
N VAL A 131 8.59 -6.47 -29.76
CA VAL A 131 8.70 -7.23 -28.51
C VAL A 131 7.46 -7.02 -27.66
N PHE A 132 7.00 -5.76 -27.52
CA PHE A 132 5.78 -5.45 -26.78
C PHE A 132 4.55 -6.17 -27.37
N CYS A 133 4.42 -6.17 -28.69
CA CYS A 133 3.34 -6.87 -29.38
C CYS A 133 3.47 -8.40 -29.29
N GLY A 134 4.70 -8.93 -29.33
CA GLY A 134 5.00 -10.36 -29.16
C GLY A 134 4.57 -10.93 -27.80
N MET A 135 4.43 -10.09 -26.76
CA MET A 135 3.92 -10.50 -25.45
C MET A 135 2.41 -10.83 -25.46
N LYS A 136 1.69 -10.48 -26.54
CA LYS A 136 0.27 -10.80 -26.76
C LYS A 136 -0.65 -10.45 -25.57
N TYR A 137 -0.45 -9.27 -24.97
CA TYR A 137 -1.30 -8.78 -23.89
C TYR A 137 -2.79 -8.77 -24.30
N THR A 138 -3.65 -9.29 -23.43
CA THR A 138 -5.11 -9.38 -23.67
C THR A 138 -5.82 -8.10 -23.29
N TYR A 139 -5.24 -7.33 -22.35
CA TYR A 139 -5.72 -6.01 -21.98
C TYR A 139 -4.58 -5.03 -21.75
N VAL A 140 -4.86 -3.75 -22.01
CA VAL A 140 -3.99 -2.62 -21.67
C VAL A 140 -4.86 -1.48 -21.14
N ILE A 141 -4.60 -1.05 -19.90
CA ILE A 141 -5.44 -0.07 -19.19
C ILE A 141 -4.61 0.99 -18.45
N LYS A 142 -5.20 2.18 -18.29
CA LYS A 142 -4.81 3.16 -17.28
C LYS A 142 -5.65 2.92 -16.04
N ALA A 143 -5.03 2.57 -14.92
CA ALA A 143 -5.72 2.31 -13.68
C ALA A 143 -5.09 3.08 -12.51
N LYS A 144 -5.92 3.58 -11.59
CA LYS A 144 -5.47 4.10 -10.28
C LYS A 144 -5.61 2.97 -9.25
N ILE A 145 -4.54 2.64 -8.54
CA ILE A 145 -4.61 1.64 -7.47
C ILE A 145 -5.35 2.26 -6.28
N LEU A 146 -6.42 1.60 -5.84
CA LEU A 146 -7.22 2.04 -4.70
C LEU A 146 -6.69 1.40 -3.42
N SER A 147 -6.53 0.08 -3.44
CA SER A 147 -6.02 -0.71 -2.33
C SER A 147 -5.46 -2.04 -2.81
N ALA A 148 -4.65 -2.66 -1.96
CA ALA A 148 -4.16 -4.02 -2.14
C ALA A 148 -4.45 -4.79 -0.84
N HIS A 149 -5.08 -5.96 -0.98
CA HIS A 149 -5.51 -6.80 0.13
C HIS A 149 -4.89 -8.18 0.00
N ASP A 150 -4.45 -8.72 1.13
CA ASP A 150 -4.10 -10.13 1.26
C ASP A 150 -5.36 -10.89 1.70
N LYS A 151 -5.80 -11.87 0.90
CA LYS A 151 -6.91 -12.77 1.23
C LYS A 151 -6.40 -14.12 1.78
N GLY A 152 -5.12 -14.20 2.15
CA GLY A 152 -4.44 -15.39 2.67
C GLY A 152 -4.05 -16.38 1.59
N SER A 153 -5.01 -16.80 0.77
CA SER A 153 -4.76 -17.70 -0.37
C SER A 153 -4.25 -16.98 -1.61
N HIS A 154 -4.56 -15.70 -1.77
CA HIS A 154 -4.20 -14.88 -2.91
C HIS A 154 -4.24 -13.40 -2.55
N ALA A 155 -3.60 -12.57 -3.39
CA ALA A 155 -3.71 -11.12 -3.28
C ALA A 155 -4.78 -10.57 -4.22
N GLU A 156 -5.46 -9.52 -3.78
CA GLU A 156 -6.42 -8.77 -4.58
C GLU A 156 -6.05 -7.28 -4.61
N VAL A 157 -5.87 -6.73 -5.80
CA VAL A 157 -5.54 -5.32 -5.99
C VAL A 157 -6.74 -4.60 -6.59
N ASN A 158 -7.42 -3.80 -5.77
CA ASN A 158 -8.57 -3.02 -6.19
C ASN A 158 -8.10 -1.77 -6.93
N VAL A 159 -8.63 -1.58 -8.14
CA VAL A 159 -8.24 -0.49 -9.03
C VAL A 159 -9.44 0.25 -9.59
N LYS A 160 -9.25 1.54 -9.90
CA LYS A 160 -10.18 2.34 -10.69
C LYS A 160 -9.63 2.47 -12.11
N VAL A 161 -10.24 1.76 -13.05
CA VAL A 161 -9.93 1.86 -14.49
C VAL A 161 -10.39 3.22 -15.00
N LYS A 162 -9.43 4.06 -15.37
CA LYS A 162 -9.67 5.40 -15.93
C LYS A 162 -9.75 5.39 -17.44
N LYS A 163 -8.94 4.56 -18.10
CA LYS A 163 -8.91 4.45 -19.57
C LYS A 163 -8.60 3.01 -19.98
N VAL A 164 -9.22 2.56 -21.06
CA VAL A 164 -8.92 1.27 -21.70
C VAL A 164 -8.24 1.57 -23.03
N LEU A 165 -7.04 1.02 -23.24
CA LEU A 165 -6.25 1.20 -24.45
C LEU A 165 -6.37 -0.01 -25.38
N LYS A 166 -6.49 -1.22 -24.79
CA LYS A 166 -6.79 -2.47 -25.49
C LYS A 166 -7.66 -3.34 -24.59
N ALA A 167 -8.68 -3.96 -25.17
CA ALA A 167 -9.45 -5.02 -24.55
C ALA A 167 -9.79 -6.04 -25.65
N THR A 168 -9.44 -7.30 -25.45
CA THR A 168 -9.69 -8.34 -26.46
C THR A 168 -11.04 -9.03 -26.23
N LYS A 169 -11.16 -9.91 -25.23
CA LYS A 169 -12.37 -10.72 -24.99
C LYS A 169 -13.21 -10.19 -23.82
N LEU A 170 -12.58 -9.61 -22.80
CA LEU A 170 -13.28 -8.91 -21.72
C LEU A 170 -13.85 -7.57 -22.17
N LYS A 171 -15.13 -7.33 -21.86
CA LYS A 171 -15.73 -5.98 -21.84
C LYS A 171 -15.23 -5.21 -20.61
N ILE A 172 -13.94 -4.86 -20.59
CA ILE A 172 -13.37 -4.05 -19.52
C ILE A 172 -13.97 -2.65 -19.64
N LEU A 173 -14.85 -2.32 -18.69
CA LEU A 173 -15.43 -0.99 -18.57
C LEU A 173 -14.61 -0.12 -17.62
N ARG A 174 -14.74 1.20 -17.79
CA ARG A 174 -14.27 2.18 -16.79
C ARG A 174 -15.01 1.93 -15.47
N GLY A 175 -14.33 2.14 -14.35
CA GLY A 175 -14.90 1.91 -13.03
C GLY A 175 -14.00 1.08 -12.12
N LYS A 176 -14.56 0.57 -11.02
CA LYS A 176 -13.84 -0.28 -10.07
C LYS A 176 -13.68 -1.69 -10.66
N ARG A 177 -12.47 -2.24 -10.58
CA ARG A 177 -12.11 -3.60 -11.00
C ARG A 177 -11.05 -4.15 -10.06
N THR A 178 -10.86 -5.46 -10.09
CA THR A 178 -9.85 -6.16 -9.28
C THR A 178 -8.81 -6.77 -10.21
N LEU A 179 -7.54 -6.53 -9.90
CA LEU A 179 -6.40 -7.19 -10.52
C LEU A 179 -5.92 -8.29 -9.57
N TYR A 180 -5.49 -9.42 -10.14
CA TYR A 180 -5.07 -10.61 -9.42
C TYR A 180 -3.58 -10.87 -9.69
N PRO A 181 -2.69 -10.50 -8.74
CA PRO A 181 -1.28 -10.83 -8.84
C PRO A 181 -1.05 -12.35 -8.72
N GLU A 182 -0.37 -12.97 -9.68
CA GLU A 182 0.03 -14.39 -9.57
C GLU A 182 1.20 -14.59 -8.61
N SER A 183 2.13 -13.65 -8.56
CA SER A 183 3.35 -13.76 -7.77
C SER A 183 3.13 -13.10 -6.40
N TRP A 184 2.44 -13.80 -5.50
CA TRP A 184 2.32 -13.43 -4.08
C TRP A 184 3.35 -14.21 -3.24
N THR A 185 3.98 -13.55 -2.28
CA THR A 185 4.93 -14.18 -1.36
C THR A 185 4.46 -14.04 0.08
N ASN A 186 4.94 -14.91 0.96
CA ASN A 186 4.72 -14.82 2.42
C ASN A 186 5.27 -13.53 3.08
N ARG A 187 5.94 -12.65 2.31
CA ARG A 187 6.40 -11.31 2.72
C ARG A 187 5.49 -10.18 2.23
N GLY A 188 4.37 -10.51 1.59
CA GLY A 188 3.41 -9.57 1.05
C GLY A 188 3.87 -8.80 -0.18
N CYS A 189 4.94 -9.26 -0.86
CA CYS A 189 5.39 -8.67 -2.11
C CYS A 189 4.58 -9.26 -3.28
N THR A 190 4.04 -8.38 -4.13
CA THR A 190 3.63 -8.71 -5.51
C THR A 190 4.69 -8.20 -6.48
N CYS A 191 5.07 -9.00 -7.47
CA CYS A 191 5.84 -8.51 -8.61
C CYS A 191 4.98 -8.55 -9.87
N PRO A 192 4.67 -7.39 -10.49
CA PRO A 192 5.11 -6.01 -10.20
C PRO A 192 4.49 -5.34 -8.95
N ILE A 193 5.18 -4.33 -8.42
CA ILE A 193 4.76 -3.58 -7.22
C ILE A 193 3.70 -2.54 -7.59
N LEU A 194 2.51 -2.67 -7.01
CA LEU A 194 1.37 -1.78 -7.24
C LEU A 194 1.05 -0.99 -5.98
N ASN A 195 1.56 0.24 -5.89
CA ASN A 195 1.34 1.09 -4.73
C ASN A 195 -0.03 1.81 -4.81
N PRO A 196 -0.88 1.71 -3.77
CA PRO A 196 -2.12 2.48 -3.67
C PRO A 196 -1.93 3.99 -3.77
N GLY A 197 -2.93 4.65 -4.34
CA GLY A 197 -2.92 6.09 -4.61
C GLY A 197 -2.24 6.48 -5.92
N LEU A 198 -1.38 5.64 -6.49
CA LEU A 198 -0.68 5.91 -7.75
C LEU A 198 -1.47 5.43 -8.98
N GLU A 199 -1.18 6.04 -10.12
CA GLU A 199 -1.70 5.65 -11.42
C GLU A 199 -0.66 4.84 -12.19
N TYR A 200 -1.11 3.77 -12.85
CA TYR A 200 -0.26 2.90 -13.64
C TYR A 200 -0.86 2.66 -15.02
N LEU A 201 0.03 2.46 -15.99
CA LEU A 201 -0.26 1.76 -17.23
C LEU A 201 -0.02 0.27 -16.96
N VAL A 202 -1.06 -0.54 -17.11
CA VAL A 202 -1.04 -1.98 -16.85
C VAL A 202 -1.39 -2.70 -18.14
N ALA A 203 -0.49 -3.52 -18.64
CA ALA A 203 -0.74 -4.47 -19.71
C ALA A 203 -0.51 -5.89 -19.17
N GLY A 204 -1.52 -6.73 -19.30
CA GLY A 204 -1.50 -8.07 -18.70
C GLY A 204 -2.32 -9.07 -19.50
N HIS A 205 -2.57 -10.20 -18.86
CA HIS A 205 -3.27 -11.35 -19.45
C HIS A 205 -4.53 -11.66 -18.65
N GLU A 206 -5.51 -12.19 -19.35
CA GLU A 206 -6.76 -12.62 -18.75
C GLU A 206 -6.65 -14.12 -18.50
N ASP A 207 -7.04 -14.55 -17.31
CA ASP A 207 -7.29 -15.96 -17.06
C ASP A 207 -8.61 -16.34 -17.74
N VAL A 208 -8.53 -17.15 -18.80
CA VAL A 208 -9.68 -17.48 -19.66
C VAL A 208 -10.70 -18.35 -18.92
N GLY A 209 -10.29 -19.09 -17.89
CA GLY A 209 -11.19 -19.94 -17.11
C GLY A 209 -12.06 -19.16 -16.11
N THR A 210 -11.52 -18.09 -15.54
CA THR A 210 -12.15 -17.33 -14.46
C THR A 210 -12.55 -15.90 -14.85
N GLY A 211 -12.12 -15.41 -16.01
CA GLY A 211 -12.30 -14.01 -16.45
C GLY A 211 -11.52 -13.01 -15.60
N ARG A 212 -10.54 -13.46 -14.81
CA ARG A 212 -9.75 -12.62 -13.91
C ARG A 212 -8.68 -11.84 -14.68
N LEU A 213 -8.52 -10.57 -14.32
CA LEU A 213 -7.44 -9.73 -14.83
C LEU A 213 -6.15 -10.05 -14.07
N VAL A 214 -5.31 -10.91 -14.65
CA VAL A 214 -4.08 -11.38 -14.01
C VAL A 214 -2.95 -10.39 -14.26
N VAL A 215 -2.14 -10.18 -13.22
CA VAL A 215 -0.90 -9.40 -13.29
C VAL A 215 0.25 -10.25 -12.76
N ASN A 216 1.33 -10.35 -13.50
CA ASN A 216 2.48 -11.19 -13.15
C ASN A 216 3.79 -10.58 -13.66
N MET A 217 4.90 -11.30 -13.50
CA MET A 217 6.23 -10.82 -13.94
C MET A 217 6.37 -10.62 -15.46
N LYS A 218 5.45 -11.18 -16.28
CA LYS A 218 5.39 -10.96 -17.73
C LYS A 218 4.47 -9.80 -18.10
N SER A 219 3.80 -9.19 -17.12
CA SER A 219 2.93 -8.04 -17.32
C SER A 219 3.75 -6.75 -17.37
N PHE A 220 3.41 -5.87 -18.30
CA PHE A 220 4.06 -4.58 -18.40
C PHE A 220 3.32 -3.56 -17.52
N VAL A 221 3.96 -3.19 -16.41
CA VAL A 221 3.41 -2.28 -15.40
C VAL A 221 4.38 -1.14 -15.16
N HIS A 222 3.94 0.08 -15.44
CA HIS A 222 4.73 1.30 -15.25
C HIS A 222 3.85 2.41 -14.70
N GLN A 223 4.42 3.26 -13.85
CA GLN A 223 3.72 4.44 -13.37
C GLN A 223 3.27 5.30 -14.57
N TRP A 224 2.03 5.77 -14.53
CA TRP A 224 1.42 6.46 -15.66
C TRP A 224 2.15 7.78 -15.96
N LYS A 225 2.67 7.88 -17.18
CA LYS A 225 3.14 9.14 -17.79
C LYS A 225 2.39 9.37 -19.09
N SER A 226 1.89 10.58 -19.33
CA SER A 226 1.11 10.89 -20.53
C SER A 226 1.87 10.61 -21.84
N ALA A 227 3.20 10.79 -21.85
CA ALA A 227 4.06 10.41 -22.98
C ALA A 227 4.11 8.89 -23.20
N LEU A 228 4.27 8.11 -22.13
CA LEU A 228 4.29 6.65 -22.18
C LEU A 228 2.96 6.10 -22.72
N GLY A 229 1.84 6.60 -22.20
CA GLY A 229 0.51 6.19 -22.64
C GLY A 229 0.25 6.47 -24.11
N ARG A 230 0.73 7.61 -24.64
CA ARG A 230 0.66 7.91 -26.09
C ARG A 230 1.51 6.94 -26.92
N LYS A 231 2.74 6.68 -26.50
CA LYS A 231 3.66 5.77 -27.19
C LYS A 231 3.11 4.34 -27.25
N VAL A 232 2.58 3.83 -26.15
CA VAL A 232 1.96 2.49 -26.12
C VAL A 232 0.69 2.43 -26.97
N LEU A 233 -0.13 3.49 -26.98
CA LEU A 233 -1.29 3.56 -27.87
C LEU A 233 -0.88 3.53 -29.35
N GLU A 234 0.21 4.19 -29.72
CA GLU A 234 0.75 4.17 -31.08
C GLU A 234 1.27 2.77 -31.46
N ILE A 235 2.01 2.12 -30.56
CA ILE A 235 2.48 0.72 -30.74
C ILE A 235 1.29 -0.21 -30.95
N LEU A 236 0.24 -0.09 -30.13
CA LEU A 236 -0.96 -0.90 -30.26
C LEU A 236 -1.69 -0.69 -31.59
N LYS A 237 -1.67 0.54 -32.12
CA LYS A 237 -2.35 0.89 -33.38
C LYS A 237 -1.56 0.52 -34.63
N ARG A 238 -0.23 0.57 -34.58
CA ARG A 238 0.65 0.49 -35.76
C ARG A 238 1.64 -0.67 -35.73
N GLY A 239 2.06 -1.09 -34.55
CA GLY A 239 3.16 -2.03 -34.36
C GLY A 239 2.77 -3.48 -34.07
N CYS A 240 1.48 -3.75 -33.85
CA CYS A 240 0.97 -5.09 -33.51
C CYS A 240 0.18 -5.75 -34.66
N HIS A 241 0.44 -5.33 -35.90
CA HIS A 241 -0.10 -5.95 -37.13
C HIS A 241 0.83 -7.04 -37.64
#